data_AF-A0A8J2N2I1-F1
#
_entry.id   AF-A0A8J2N2I1-F1
#
_cell.length_a   1.000
_cell.length_b   1.000
_cell.length_c   1.000
_cell.angle_alpha   90.00
_cell.angle_beta   90.00
_cell.angle_gamma   90.00
#
_symmetry.space_group_name_H-M   'P 1'
#
loop_
_entity.id
_entity.type
_entity.pdbx_description
1 polymer ?
#
loop_
_entity_poly.entity_id
_entity_poly.type
_entity_poly.pdbx_seq_one_letter_code
_entity_poly.pdbx_strand_id
1 'polypeptide(L)'
;MLGLPTMPADSPVLMAAIDALSAAQLAVNNRNHPLIHRSRSLYGTALSQMMRAIQDPVTALKDETLLSTYMLTLYEVFVGVTQGHGFFYHVQGLLHLLKQRGPASFESRLSMQIFHAIRYNSLSIGYHMRKASMLDSPEWLAVTVKAAKVDPYVALNDVCIHIPRLLERTDKVARPGCLQEEIDSLIEDSQQVASRAFEWLSTFERNGPRYDMVDIASMDGFLDICADRVFDPVFYFHYFGAGICYLIYNMSMLIMQGNTFRLLRQYRQLDMKQLYMWDRQLSSYADAICRSVPYNCRPVTGYTAKFGSLTPLMVARKYYEMKGAHTEAGWCGKVYMGARVPELYQAPMTLEPFEDVKKTVKDNPRYI
;
A
#
# COMPACT_ATOMS: atom_id res chain seq x y z
N MET A 1 22.37 -20.14 -6.75
CA MET A 1 22.53 -18.73 -6.36
C MET A 1 22.09 -17.88 -7.55
N LEU A 2 20.80 -17.55 -7.64
CA LEU A 2 20.24 -16.74 -8.73
C LEU A 2 20.37 -15.27 -8.31
N GLY A 3 21.52 -14.67 -8.60
CA GLY A 3 21.68 -13.22 -8.44
C GLY A 3 20.72 -12.50 -9.38
N LEU A 4 20.11 -11.40 -8.91
CA LEU A 4 19.48 -10.44 -9.80
C LEU A 4 20.56 -10.00 -10.81
N PRO A 5 20.34 -10.14 -12.13
CA PRO A 5 21.40 -10.25 -13.15
C PRO A 5 22.31 -9.01 -13.35
N THR A 6 22.20 -7.99 -12.52
CA THR A 6 22.98 -6.73 -12.60
C THR A 6 23.43 -6.17 -11.25
N MET A 7 23.31 -6.92 -10.15
CA MET A 7 23.59 -6.40 -8.81
C MET A 7 25.01 -6.76 -8.36
N PRO A 8 25.79 -5.82 -7.78
CA PRO A 8 27.11 -6.15 -7.26
C PRO A 8 26.97 -7.13 -6.10
N ALA A 9 27.58 -8.31 -6.26
CA ALA A 9 27.60 -9.39 -5.27
C ALA A 9 28.34 -9.00 -3.97
N ASP A 10 28.93 -7.80 -3.92
CA ASP A 10 29.87 -7.39 -2.88
C ASP A 10 29.22 -6.57 -1.75
N SER A 11 27.91 -6.28 -1.80
CA SER A 11 27.24 -5.49 -0.76
C SER A 11 26.79 -6.37 0.42
N PRO A 12 27.42 -6.27 1.62
CA PRO A 12 27.11 -7.16 2.74
C PRO A 12 25.71 -6.91 3.32
N VAL A 13 25.26 -5.64 3.31
CA VAL A 13 23.92 -5.26 3.79
C VAL A 13 22.82 -5.84 2.89
N LEU A 14 23.05 -5.84 1.58
CA LEU A 14 22.11 -6.36 0.61
C LEU A 14 22.02 -7.88 0.67
N MET A 15 23.15 -8.57 0.73
CA MET A 15 23.16 -10.02 0.88
C MET A 15 22.43 -10.44 2.16
N ALA A 16 22.69 -9.76 3.28
CA ALA A 16 22.00 -10.06 4.54
C ALA A 16 20.48 -9.79 4.46
N ALA A 17 20.05 -8.72 3.79
CA ALA A 17 18.62 -8.42 3.59
C ALA A 17 17.94 -9.45 2.69
N ILE A 18 18.61 -9.90 1.61
CA ILE A 18 18.13 -10.97 0.73
C ILE A 18 17.99 -12.28 1.49
N ASP A 19 18.99 -12.66 2.29
CA ASP A 19 18.96 -13.90 3.07
C ASP A 19 17.80 -13.90 4.06
N ALA A 20 17.60 -12.78 4.78
CA ALA A 20 16.49 -12.63 5.73
C ALA A 20 15.13 -12.75 5.02
N LEU A 21 14.94 -12.02 3.91
CA LEU A 21 13.69 -12.02 3.16
C LEU A 21 13.40 -13.38 2.52
N SER A 22 14.40 -14.02 1.93
CA SER A 22 14.27 -15.34 1.30
C SER A 22 13.93 -16.41 2.33
N ALA A 23 14.61 -16.41 3.48
CA ALA A 23 14.30 -17.32 4.58
C ALA A 23 12.87 -17.12 5.10
N ALA A 24 12.43 -15.87 5.24
CA ALA A 24 11.06 -15.54 5.62
C ALA A 24 10.03 -16.08 4.61
N GLN A 25 10.25 -15.85 3.32
CA GLN A 25 9.34 -16.34 2.27
C GLN A 25 9.22 -17.87 2.28
N LEU A 26 10.35 -18.59 2.38
CA LEU A 26 10.36 -20.05 2.48
C LEU A 26 9.68 -20.56 3.76
N ALA A 27 9.91 -19.88 4.88
CA ALA A 27 9.30 -20.23 6.16
C ALA A 27 7.77 -20.11 6.12
N VAL A 28 7.27 -19.01 5.55
CA VAL A 28 5.84 -18.73 5.39
C VAL A 28 5.21 -19.70 4.39
N ASN A 29 5.93 -20.09 3.32
CA ASN A 29 5.41 -21.01 2.30
C ASN A 29 5.24 -22.43 2.79
N ASN A 30 6.24 -22.92 3.51
CA ASN A 30 6.27 -24.31 3.95
C ASN A 30 5.70 -24.48 5.36
N ARG A 31 5.17 -23.41 5.97
CA ARG A 31 4.78 -23.35 7.39
C ARG A 31 5.88 -23.93 8.30
N ASN A 32 7.13 -23.60 7.99
CA ASN A 32 8.30 -24.19 8.64
C ASN A 32 8.72 -23.31 9.82
N HIS A 33 8.21 -23.64 11.01
CA HIS A 33 8.44 -22.87 12.24
C HIS A 33 9.93 -22.72 12.62
N PRO A 34 10.77 -23.77 12.57
CA PRO A 34 12.21 -23.62 12.75
C PRO A 34 12.85 -22.58 11.83
N LEU A 35 12.42 -22.52 10.56
CA LEU A 35 12.92 -21.55 9.59
C LEU A 35 12.48 -20.11 9.90
N ILE A 36 11.34 -19.91 10.58
CA ILE A 36 10.91 -18.59 11.10
C ILE A 36 11.91 -18.07 12.14
N HIS A 37 12.34 -18.91 13.08
CA HIS A 37 13.34 -18.50 14.07
C HIS A 37 14.68 -18.16 13.41
N ARG A 38 15.08 -18.94 12.41
CA ARG A 38 16.27 -18.65 11.61
C ARG A 38 16.13 -17.35 10.83
N SER A 39 14.97 -17.08 10.21
CA SER A 39 14.74 -15.84 9.47
C SER A 39 14.82 -14.61 10.39
N ARG A 40 14.33 -14.71 11.63
CA ARG A 40 14.46 -13.63 12.64
C ARG A 40 15.92 -13.37 13.02
N SER A 41 16.72 -14.42 13.15
CA SER A 41 18.17 -14.28 13.38
C SER A 41 18.87 -13.59 12.20
N LEU A 42 18.57 -14.00 10.97
CA LEU A 42 19.09 -13.37 9.75
C LEU A 42 18.65 -11.90 9.64
N TYR A 43 17.40 -11.60 10.01
CA TYR A 43 16.89 -10.24 10.06
C TYR A 43 17.69 -9.37 11.04
N GLY A 44 17.99 -9.88 12.25
CA GLY A 44 18.87 -9.19 13.20
C GLY A 44 20.28 -8.92 12.65
N THR A 45 20.85 -9.87 11.91
CA THR A 45 22.11 -9.66 11.18
C THR A 45 21.98 -8.57 10.12
N ALA A 46 20.91 -8.58 9.34
CA ALA A 46 20.67 -7.57 8.32
C ALA A 46 20.48 -6.16 8.91
N LEU A 47 19.79 -6.04 10.06
CA LEU A 47 19.68 -4.78 10.80
C LEU A 47 21.06 -4.28 11.28
N SER A 48 21.93 -5.18 11.75
CA SER A 48 23.28 -4.82 12.18
C SER A 48 24.13 -4.31 11.02
N GLN A 49 24.03 -4.93 9.84
CA GLN A 49 24.70 -4.47 8.62
C GLN A 49 24.13 -3.15 8.13
N MET A 50 22.79 -3.00 8.16
CA MET A 50 22.11 -1.76 7.80
C MET A 50 22.57 -0.61 8.67
N MET A 51 22.68 -0.81 9.99
CA MET A 51 23.11 0.22 10.93
C MET A 51 24.53 0.72 10.63
N ARG A 52 25.44 -0.16 10.20
CA ARG A 52 26.78 0.22 9.73
C ARG A 52 26.72 0.97 8.40
N ALA A 53 25.92 0.49 7.45
CA ALA A 53 25.80 1.09 6.12
C ALA A 53 25.26 2.53 6.17
N ILE A 54 24.29 2.82 7.03
CA ILE A 54 23.69 4.16 7.15
C ILE A 54 24.56 5.15 7.97
N GLN A 55 25.54 4.66 8.74
CA GLN A 55 26.48 5.51 9.48
C GLN A 55 27.60 6.04 8.57
N ASP A 56 27.92 5.34 7.49
CA ASP A 56 28.88 5.79 6.49
C ASP A 56 28.19 6.67 5.43
N PRO A 57 28.56 7.96 5.30
CA PRO A 57 27.85 8.90 4.42
C PRO A 57 27.90 8.52 2.93
N VAL A 58 28.88 7.74 2.50
CA VAL A 58 28.99 7.28 1.11
C VAL A 58 28.11 6.06 0.87
N THR A 59 28.21 5.04 1.74
CA THR A 59 27.46 3.79 1.64
C THR A 59 25.97 4.00 1.86
N ALA A 60 25.58 4.93 2.74
CA ALA A 60 24.18 5.28 2.98
C ALA A 60 23.42 5.66 1.71
N LEU A 61 24.10 6.32 0.76
CA LEU A 61 23.49 6.88 -0.45
C LEU A 61 23.56 5.95 -1.67
N LYS A 62 24.05 4.72 -1.50
CA LYS A 62 24.10 3.72 -2.57
C LYS A 62 22.74 3.07 -2.83
N ASP A 63 22.52 2.62 -4.07
CA ASP A 63 21.28 1.91 -4.46
C ASP A 63 21.09 0.63 -3.65
N GLU A 64 22.17 -0.07 -3.29
CA GLU A 64 22.14 -1.29 -2.50
C GLU A 64 21.60 -1.05 -1.09
N THR A 65 21.95 0.07 -0.45
CA THR A 65 21.43 0.43 0.87
C THR A 65 19.94 0.74 0.81
N LEU A 66 19.52 1.46 -0.23
CA LEU A 66 18.12 1.78 -0.47
C LEU A 66 17.28 0.51 -0.71
N LEU A 67 17.78 -0.39 -1.58
CA LEU A 67 17.13 -1.66 -1.87
C LEU A 67 17.12 -2.60 -0.66
N SER A 68 18.21 -2.65 0.12
CA SER A 68 18.27 -3.43 1.35
C SER A 68 17.22 -2.96 2.35
N THR A 69 17.05 -1.64 2.50
CA THR A 69 16.01 -1.07 3.39
C THR A 69 14.61 -1.44 2.89
N TYR A 70 14.39 -1.42 1.58
CA TYR A 70 13.13 -1.86 0.98
C TYR A 70 12.87 -3.36 1.21
N MET A 71 13.88 -4.22 1.08
CA MET A 71 13.76 -5.65 1.37
C MET A 71 13.41 -5.93 2.84
N LEU A 72 14.02 -5.19 3.77
CA LEU A 72 13.67 -5.28 5.19
C LEU A 72 12.26 -4.75 5.48
N THR A 73 11.77 -3.79 4.68
CA THR A 73 10.37 -3.34 4.73
C THR A 73 9.44 -4.49 4.35
N LEU A 74 9.74 -5.24 3.28
CA LEU A 74 8.96 -6.41 2.87
C LEU A 74 9.03 -7.54 3.90
N TYR A 75 10.17 -7.74 4.54
CA TYR A 75 10.32 -8.72 5.62
C TYR A 75 9.31 -8.46 6.75
N GLU A 76 9.14 -7.21 7.17
CA GLU A 76 8.17 -6.84 8.22
C GLU A 76 6.72 -7.15 7.82
N VAL A 77 6.38 -6.99 6.54
CA VAL A 77 5.06 -7.36 6.02
C VAL A 77 4.84 -8.87 6.12
N PHE A 78 5.88 -9.66 5.82
CA PHE A 78 5.77 -11.11 5.76
C PHE A 78 5.76 -11.74 7.15
N VAL A 79 6.71 -11.39 8.01
CA VAL A 79 6.92 -12.06 9.31
C VAL A 79 6.22 -11.34 10.47
N GLY A 80 5.79 -10.09 10.29
CA GLY A 80 5.02 -9.34 11.29
C GLY A 80 5.71 -9.22 12.66
N VAL A 81 7.04 -9.22 12.69
CA VAL A 81 7.87 -9.30 13.91
C VAL A 81 7.52 -8.19 14.91
N THR A 82 7.08 -7.05 14.40
CA THR A 82 6.86 -5.82 15.17
C THR A 82 5.39 -5.40 15.23
N GLN A 83 4.45 -6.32 15.04
CA GLN A 83 3.01 -6.01 14.92
C GLN A 83 2.71 -4.95 13.83
N GLY A 84 3.58 -4.85 12.81
CA GLY A 84 3.46 -3.89 11.72
C GLY A 84 4.15 -2.54 11.94
N HIS A 85 4.68 -2.26 13.14
CA HIS A 85 5.39 -1.00 13.42
C HIS A 85 6.68 -0.85 12.60
N GLY A 86 7.41 -1.94 12.41
CA GLY A 86 8.67 -1.99 11.67
C GLY A 86 8.49 -1.56 10.21
N PHE A 87 7.35 -1.89 9.59
CA PHE A 87 7.02 -1.40 8.25
C PHE A 87 7.03 0.14 8.21
N PHE A 88 6.38 0.79 9.18
CA PHE A 88 6.39 2.26 9.28
C PHE A 88 7.81 2.81 9.40
N TYR A 89 8.61 2.26 10.33
CA TYR A 89 9.96 2.76 10.57
C TYR A 89 10.91 2.56 9.39
N HIS A 90 10.82 1.45 8.67
CA HIS A 90 11.63 1.24 7.47
C HIS A 90 11.25 2.18 6.35
N VAL A 91 9.95 2.45 6.15
CA VAL A 91 9.53 3.44 5.14
C VAL A 91 9.97 4.85 5.53
N GLN A 92 9.91 5.20 6.82
CA GLN A 92 10.47 6.46 7.30
C GLN A 92 11.99 6.52 7.03
N GLY A 93 12.73 5.43 7.27
CA GLY A 93 14.14 5.31 6.90
C GLY A 93 14.38 5.52 5.41
N LEU A 94 13.59 4.86 4.55
CA LEU A 94 13.63 5.03 3.10
C LEU A 94 13.42 6.50 2.70
N LEU A 95 12.40 7.17 3.26
CA LEU A 95 12.15 8.58 2.97
C LEU A 95 13.32 9.48 3.40
N HIS A 96 13.98 9.20 4.53
CA HIS A 96 15.16 9.96 4.94
C HIS A 96 16.34 9.75 3.98
N LEU A 97 16.58 8.52 3.53
CA LEU A 97 17.59 8.22 2.53
C LEU A 97 17.28 8.92 1.20
N LEU A 98 16.03 8.88 0.74
CA LEU A 98 15.59 9.62 -0.46
C LEU A 98 15.87 11.11 -0.31
N LYS A 99 15.51 11.71 0.83
CA LYS A 99 15.73 13.14 1.10
C LYS A 99 17.22 13.51 1.03
N GLN A 100 18.10 12.65 1.54
CA GLN A 100 19.55 12.86 1.49
C GLN A 100 20.13 12.72 0.08
N ARG A 101 19.64 11.74 -0.70
CA ARG A 101 20.10 11.53 -2.09
C ARG A 101 19.59 12.62 -3.04
N GLY A 102 18.41 13.16 -2.77
CA GLY A 102 17.73 14.15 -3.59
C GLY A 102 17.11 13.58 -4.89
N PRO A 103 16.22 14.33 -5.55
CA PRO A 103 15.51 13.86 -6.74
C PRO A 103 16.40 13.50 -7.93
N ALA A 104 17.56 14.16 -8.06
CA ALA A 104 18.51 13.94 -9.15
C ALA A 104 19.23 12.57 -9.08
N SER A 105 19.14 11.85 -7.95
CA SER A 105 19.84 10.57 -7.76
C SER A 105 19.26 9.37 -8.51
N PHE A 106 18.13 9.54 -9.22
CA PHE A 106 17.38 8.47 -9.86
C PHE A 106 17.60 8.43 -11.37
N GLU A 107 18.81 7.99 -11.76
CA GLU A 107 19.23 7.98 -13.16
C GLU A 107 19.24 6.56 -13.76
N SER A 108 19.43 5.54 -12.93
CA SER A 108 19.51 4.15 -13.37
C SER A 108 18.14 3.48 -13.40
N ARG A 109 17.99 2.45 -14.24
CA ARG A 109 16.77 1.63 -14.28
C ARG A 109 16.48 1.00 -12.92
N LEU A 110 17.52 0.54 -12.22
CA LEU A 110 17.40 -0.08 -10.90
C LEU A 110 16.92 0.96 -9.86
N SER A 111 17.56 2.13 -9.80
CA SER A 111 17.17 3.19 -8.88
C SER A 111 15.73 3.63 -9.10
N MET A 112 15.29 3.70 -10.37
CA MET A 112 13.90 4.05 -10.71
C MET A 112 12.90 3.00 -10.25
N GLN A 113 13.20 1.70 -10.42
CA GLN A 113 12.35 0.62 -9.92
C GLN A 113 12.22 0.66 -8.39
N ILE A 114 13.32 0.88 -7.68
CA ILE A 114 13.32 1.04 -6.22
C ILE A 114 12.48 2.25 -5.83
N PHE A 115 12.66 3.39 -6.50
CA PHE A 115 11.90 4.61 -6.24
C PHE A 115 10.39 4.41 -6.37
N HIS A 116 9.93 3.79 -7.46
CA HIS A 116 8.52 3.50 -7.67
C HIS A 116 7.93 2.56 -6.60
N ALA A 117 8.74 1.64 -6.08
CA ALA A 117 8.33 0.76 -5.00
C ALA A 117 8.21 1.50 -3.65
N ILE A 118 9.15 2.40 -3.35
CA ILE A 118 9.12 3.24 -2.14
C ILE A 118 7.92 4.19 -2.18
N ARG A 119 7.61 4.78 -3.34
CA ARG A 119 6.47 5.68 -3.51
C ARG A 119 5.14 5.05 -3.10
N TYR A 120 4.92 3.79 -3.48
CA TYR A 120 3.71 3.07 -3.05
C TYR A 120 3.68 2.78 -1.55
N ASN A 121 4.82 2.42 -0.94
CA ASN A 121 4.89 2.25 0.51
C ASN A 121 4.62 3.57 1.26
N SER A 122 5.18 4.66 0.75
CA SER A 122 4.95 6.02 1.26
C SER A 122 3.46 6.41 1.17
N LEU A 123 2.85 6.17 0.00
CA LEU A 123 1.42 6.38 -0.21
C LEU A 123 0.57 5.59 0.79
N SER A 124 0.88 4.31 0.95
CA SER A 124 0.17 3.42 1.88
C SER A 124 0.24 3.94 3.31
N ILE A 125 1.40 4.40 3.79
CA ILE A 125 1.52 5.01 5.12
C ILE A 125 0.80 6.35 5.20
N GLY A 126 0.88 7.16 4.14
CA GLY A 126 0.17 8.44 4.05
C GLY A 126 -1.34 8.29 4.25
N TYR A 127 -1.94 7.21 3.75
CA TYR A 127 -3.35 6.90 4.02
C TYR A 127 -3.64 6.63 5.50
N HIS A 128 -2.81 5.79 6.13
CA HIS A 128 -3.01 5.43 7.53
C HIS A 128 -2.78 6.63 8.44
N MET A 129 -1.71 7.38 8.19
CA MET A 129 -1.31 8.53 9.00
C MET A 129 -2.06 9.81 8.63
N ARG A 130 -2.80 9.82 7.52
CA ARG A 130 -3.49 10.99 6.96
C ARG A 130 -2.55 12.20 6.85
N LYS A 131 -1.32 11.96 6.40
CA LYS A 131 -0.23 12.95 6.33
C LYS A 131 0.38 12.97 4.94
N ALA A 132 0.58 14.16 4.38
CA ALA A 132 1.23 14.34 3.08
C ALA A 132 2.63 13.72 3.08
N SER A 133 3.03 13.13 1.94
CA SER A 133 4.41 12.68 1.74
C SER A 133 5.25 13.80 1.15
N MET A 134 6.54 13.86 1.50
CA MET A 134 7.49 14.71 0.76
C MET A 134 7.54 14.38 -0.74
N LEU A 135 7.17 13.16 -1.14
CA LEU A 135 7.15 12.72 -2.54
C LEU A 135 5.98 13.29 -3.36
N ASP A 136 5.12 14.08 -2.71
CA ASP A 136 4.03 14.87 -3.34
C ASP A 136 4.53 16.23 -3.86
N SER A 137 5.80 16.60 -3.63
CA SER A 137 6.31 17.89 -4.09
C SER A 137 6.68 17.88 -5.59
N PRO A 138 6.68 19.05 -6.26
CA PRO A 138 6.97 19.15 -7.69
C PRO A 138 8.31 18.54 -8.11
N GLU A 139 9.35 18.70 -7.31
CA GLU A 139 10.68 18.17 -7.59
C GLU A 139 10.74 16.64 -7.56
N TRP A 140 9.94 16.00 -6.70
CA TRP A 140 9.84 14.53 -6.65
C TRP A 140 8.92 13.97 -7.73
N LEU A 141 7.84 14.68 -8.08
CA LEU A 141 6.98 14.33 -9.21
C LEU A 141 7.70 14.48 -10.56
N ALA A 142 8.65 15.42 -10.68
CA ALA A 142 9.45 15.60 -11.88
C ALA A 142 10.26 14.34 -12.25
N VAL A 143 10.67 13.54 -11.26
CA VAL A 143 11.43 12.28 -11.44
C VAL A 143 10.64 11.25 -12.25
N THR A 144 9.31 11.23 -12.13
CA THR A 144 8.46 10.18 -12.74
C THR A 144 7.84 10.58 -14.06
N VAL A 145 7.94 11.84 -14.49
CA VAL A 145 7.29 12.37 -15.71
C VAL A 145 7.52 11.52 -16.95
N LYS A 146 8.75 11.01 -17.15
CA LYS A 146 9.06 10.16 -18.31
C LYS A 146 8.45 8.77 -18.17
N ALA A 147 8.56 8.15 -17.00
CA ALA A 147 8.05 6.81 -16.73
C ALA A 147 6.51 6.75 -16.76
N ALA A 148 5.84 7.76 -16.21
CA ALA A 148 4.38 7.87 -16.16
C ALA A 148 3.71 7.91 -17.55
N LYS A 149 4.45 8.27 -18.61
CA LYS A 149 3.92 8.26 -19.98
C LYS A 149 3.67 6.85 -20.53
N VAL A 150 4.38 5.85 -20.00
CA VAL A 150 4.37 4.49 -20.55
C VAL A 150 4.01 3.43 -19.51
N ASP A 151 4.21 3.72 -18.23
CA ASP A 151 3.91 2.81 -17.14
C ASP A 151 2.65 3.25 -16.38
N PRO A 152 1.53 2.51 -16.50
CA PRO A 152 0.27 2.86 -15.86
C PRO A 152 0.34 2.83 -14.33
N TYR A 153 1.19 1.98 -13.74
CA TYR A 153 1.39 1.92 -12.29
C TYR A 153 2.02 3.22 -11.78
N VAL A 154 3.03 3.72 -12.50
CA VAL A 154 3.70 4.98 -12.15
C VAL A 154 2.73 6.16 -12.30
N ALA A 155 2.00 6.22 -13.41
CA ALA A 155 1.01 7.27 -13.66
C ALA A 155 -0.09 7.29 -12.58
N LEU A 156 -0.58 6.13 -12.16
CA LEU A 156 -1.57 6.03 -11.08
C LEU A 156 -1.00 6.56 -9.77
N ASN A 157 0.23 6.18 -9.43
CA ASN A 157 0.88 6.62 -8.20
C ASN A 157 1.08 8.15 -8.18
N ASP A 158 1.39 8.77 -9.33
CA ASP A 158 1.48 10.24 -9.48
C ASP A 158 0.15 10.95 -9.18
N VAL A 159 -0.99 10.30 -9.46
CA VAL A 159 -2.31 10.84 -9.08
C VAL A 159 -2.57 10.61 -7.60
N CYS A 160 -2.37 9.38 -7.12
CA CYS A 160 -2.77 8.98 -5.78
C CYS A 160 -1.90 9.58 -4.67
N ILE A 161 -0.63 9.91 -4.93
CA ILE A 161 0.29 10.49 -3.93
C ILE A 161 -0.19 11.83 -3.36
N HIS A 162 -1.06 12.55 -4.08
CA HIS A 162 -1.69 13.79 -3.62
C HIS A 162 -2.76 13.58 -2.54
N ILE A 163 -3.34 12.38 -2.45
CA ILE A 163 -4.52 12.12 -1.60
C ILE A 163 -4.22 12.31 -0.10
N PRO A 164 -3.12 11.79 0.47
CA PRO A 164 -2.81 12.00 1.89
C PRO A 164 -2.77 13.48 2.32
N ARG A 165 -2.34 14.40 1.45
CA ARG A 165 -2.38 15.85 1.71
C ARG A 165 -3.80 16.40 1.85
N LEU A 166 -4.76 15.88 1.08
CA LEU A 166 -6.17 16.25 1.21
C LEU A 166 -6.76 15.71 2.52
N LEU A 167 -6.37 14.51 2.92
CA LEU A 167 -6.77 13.95 4.22
C LEU A 167 -6.22 14.79 5.37
N GLU A 168 -4.96 15.21 5.29
CA GLU A 168 -4.33 16.08 6.29
C GLU A 168 -5.03 17.44 6.42
N ARG A 169 -5.39 18.05 5.28
CA ARG A 169 -6.17 19.29 5.24
C ARG A 169 -7.56 19.10 5.84
N THR A 170 -8.21 17.97 5.58
CA THR A 170 -9.51 17.62 6.17
C THR A 170 -9.45 17.61 7.70
N ASP A 171 -8.37 17.05 8.27
CA ASP A 171 -8.20 16.96 9.72
C ASP A 171 -7.94 18.33 10.37
N LYS A 172 -7.39 19.29 9.61
CA LYS A 172 -7.23 20.68 10.05
C LYS A 172 -8.56 21.44 10.03
N VAL A 173 -9.37 21.23 8.99
CA VAL A 173 -10.66 21.90 8.78
C VAL A 173 -11.77 21.38 9.73
N ALA A 174 -11.64 20.16 10.25
CA ALA A 174 -12.56 19.62 11.24
C ALA A 174 -12.58 20.36 12.60
N ARG A 175 -11.73 21.39 12.79
CA ARG A 175 -11.67 22.19 14.02
C ARG A 175 -12.68 23.35 13.99
N PRO A 176 -13.28 23.74 15.13
CA PRO A 176 -14.20 24.88 15.18
C PRO A 176 -13.52 26.18 14.70
N GLY A 177 -14.15 26.91 13.78
CA GLY A 177 -13.70 28.24 13.33
C GLY A 177 -13.09 28.33 11.92
N CYS A 178 -13.05 27.24 11.15
CA CYS A 178 -12.58 27.30 9.75
C CYS A 178 -13.52 28.08 8.82
N LEU A 179 -12.94 28.78 7.84
CA LEU A 179 -13.67 29.57 6.86
C LEU A 179 -14.33 28.66 5.81
N GLN A 180 -15.54 29.00 5.35
CA GLN A 180 -16.24 28.25 4.30
C GLN A 180 -15.41 28.13 3.02
N GLU A 181 -14.60 29.15 2.70
CA GLU A 181 -13.71 29.16 1.53
C GLU A 181 -12.65 28.06 1.60
N GLU A 182 -12.13 27.73 2.78
CA GLU A 182 -11.14 26.65 2.95
C GLU A 182 -11.76 25.26 2.69
N ILE A 183 -13.01 25.08 3.12
CA ILE A 183 -13.79 23.87 2.87
C ILE A 183 -14.06 23.73 1.37
N ASP A 184 -14.44 24.82 0.72
CA ASP A 184 -14.79 24.83 -0.70
C ASP A 184 -13.58 24.52 -1.57
N SER A 185 -12.43 25.16 -1.27
CA SER A 185 -11.15 24.83 -1.91
C SER A 185 -10.74 23.37 -1.70
N LEU A 186 -10.93 22.81 -0.50
CA LEU A 186 -10.61 21.41 -0.23
C LEU A 186 -11.49 20.44 -1.03
N ILE A 187 -12.78 20.74 -1.16
CA ILE A 187 -13.71 19.94 -1.98
C ILE A 187 -13.31 20.02 -3.45
N GLU A 188 -13.00 21.21 -3.95
CA GLU A 188 -12.57 21.42 -5.35
C GLU A 188 -11.27 20.64 -5.64
N ASP A 189 -10.25 20.76 -4.79
CA ASP A 189 -8.99 20.03 -4.96
C ASP A 189 -9.21 18.50 -4.91
N SER A 190 -10.13 18.03 -4.06
CA SER A 190 -10.50 16.61 -4.02
C SER A 190 -11.17 16.15 -5.31
N GLN A 191 -12.02 16.98 -5.91
CA GLN A 191 -12.65 16.70 -7.20
C GLN A 191 -11.63 16.72 -8.35
N GLN A 192 -10.64 17.62 -8.32
CA GLN A 192 -9.59 17.64 -9.33
C GLN A 192 -8.74 16.35 -9.31
N VAL A 193 -8.35 15.87 -8.13
CA VAL A 193 -7.63 14.60 -8.00
C VAL A 193 -8.51 13.42 -8.44
N ALA A 194 -9.81 13.44 -8.12
CA ALA A 194 -10.77 12.44 -8.59
C ALA A 194 -10.86 12.39 -10.12
N SER A 195 -11.00 13.55 -10.76
CA SER A 195 -11.07 13.68 -12.22
C SER A 195 -9.83 13.10 -12.90
N ARG A 196 -8.63 13.40 -12.38
CA ARG A 196 -7.38 12.81 -12.87
C ARG A 196 -7.35 11.29 -12.73
N ALA A 197 -7.87 10.75 -11.62
CA ALA A 197 -7.95 9.31 -11.42
C ALA A 197 -8.97 8.64 -12.38
N PHE A 198 -10.11 9.29 -12.64
CA PHE A 198 -11.09 8.82 -13.63
C PHE A 198 -10.52 8.83 -15.04
N GLU A 199 -9.81 9.89 -15.42
CA GLU A 199 -9.13 9.99 -16.71
C GLU A 199 -8.05 8.90 -16.87
N TRP A 200 -7.27 8.66 -15.80
CA TRP A 200 -6.31 7.57 -15.77
C TRP A 200 -7.00 6.21 -15.99
N LEU A 201 -8.11 5.93 -15.30
CA LEU A 201 -8.82 4.65 -15.44
C LEU A 201 -9.38 4.50 -16.87
N SER A 202 -10.00 5.55 -17.40
CA SER A 202 -10.51 5.59 -18.78
C SER A 202 -9.41 5.28 -19.79
N THR A 203 -8.22 5.85 -19.60
CA THR A 203 -7.05 5.57 -20.46
C THR A 203 -6.55 4.14 -20.30
N PHE A 204 -6.50 3.64 -19.07
CA PHE A 204 -6.05 2.28 -18.75
C PHE A 204 -6.98 1.22 -19.37
N GLU A 205 -8.28 1.49 -19.36
CA GLU A 205 -9.37 0.65 -19.88
C GLU A 205 -9.82 1.04 -21.30
N ARG A 206 -9.01 1.81 -22.05
CA ARG A 206 -9.37 2.27 -23.42
C ARG A 206 -9.78 1.14 -24.38
N ASN A 207 -9.30 -0.07 -24.12
CA ASN A 207 -9.57 -1.28 -24.89
C ASN A 207 -10.43 -2.29 -24.09
N GLY A 208 -11.20 -1.82 -23.13
CA GLY A 208 -11.94 -2.63 -22.18
C GLY A 208 -11.18 -2.88 -20.86
N PRO A 209 -11.89 -3.48 -19.87
CA PRO A 209 -11.29 -3.85 -18.59
C PRO A 209 -10.16 -4.86 -18.78
N ARG A 210 -9.15 -4.81 -17.90
CA ARG A 210 -7.98 -5.73 -17.94
C ARG A 210 -8.20 -6.98 -17.10
N TYR A 211 -9.44 -7.41 -16.99
CA TYR A 211 -9.85 -8.59 -16.26
C TYR A 211 -11.11 -9.21 -16.87
N ASP A 212 -11.28 -10.49 -16.62
CA ASP A 212 -12.51 -11.22 -16.88
C ASP A 212 -13.22 -11.52 -15.55
N MET A 213 -14.54 -11.65 -15.59
CA MET A 213 -15.32 -12.14 -14.46
C MET A 213 -15.35 -13.67 -14.50
N VAL A 214 -14.88 -14.32 -13.44
CA VAL A 214 -14.84 -15.79 -13.36
C VAL A 214 -15.45 -16.27 -12.04
N ASP A 215 -15.86 -17.53 -12.01
CA ASP A 215 -16.30 -18.19 -10.78
C ASP A 215 -15.15 -18.23 -9.77
N ILE A 216 -15.41 -17.89 -8.51
CA ILE A 216 -14.39 -17.91 -7.45
C ILE A 216 -13.73 -19.28 -7.24
N ALA A 217 -14.42 -20.38 -7.57
CA ALA A 217 -13.86 -21.72 -7.53
C ALA A 217 -12.73 -21.95 -8.54
N SER A 218 -12.61 -21.09 -9.57
CA SER A 218 -11.46 -21.11 -10.49
C SER A 218 -10.19 -20.47 -9.90
N MET A 219 -10.26 -19.87 -8.71
CA MET A 219 -9.11 -19.26 -8.04
C MET A 219 -8.41 -20.26 -7.13
N ASP A 220 -7.36 -20.89 -7.66
CA ASP A 220 -6.55 -21.89 -6.96
C ASP A 220 -6.15 -21.46 -5.54
N GLY A 221 -6.53 -22.28 -4.55
CA GLY A 221 -6.20 -22.11 -3.14
C GLY A 221 -6.98 -21.03 -2.39
N PHE A 222 -7.88 -20.27 -3.04
CA PHE A 222 -8.66 -19.26 -2.33
C PHE A 222 -9.72 -19.86 -1.41
N LEU A 223 -10.44 -20.90 -1.85
CA LEU A 223 -11.48 -21.52 -1.04
C LEU A 223 -10.94 -22.19 0.25
N ASP A 224 -9.65 -22.54 0.27
CA ASP A 224 -8.97 -23.01 1.48
C ASP A 224 -8.74 -21.88 2.50
N ILE A 225 -8.71 -20.62 2.03
CA ILE A 225 -8.61 -19.42 2.88
C ILE A 225 -10.00 -19.00 3.37
N CYS A 226 -10.98 -18.97 2.46
CA CYS A 226 -12.35 -18.59 2.75
C CYS A 226 -13.31 -19.29 1.80
N ALA A 227 -14.13 -20.20 2.33
CA ALA A 227 -15.14 -20.92 1.56
C ALA A 227 -16.38 -20.06 1.21
N ASP A 228 -16.56 -18.93 1.89
CA ASP A 228 -17.72 -18.05 1.71
C ASP A 228 -17.66 -17.35 0.34
N ARG A 229 -18.72 -17.52 -0.47
CA ARG A 229 -18.84 -16.96 -1.82
C ARG A 229 -19.53 -15.58 -1.85
N VAL A 230 -19.25 -14.72 -0.86
CA VAL A 230 -19.89 -13.40 -0.72
C VAL A 230 -19.63 -12.51 -1.94
N PHE A 231 -18.40 -12.54 -2.46
CA PHE A 231 -18.00 -11.82 -3.65
C PHE A 231 -17.74 -12.80 -4.79
N ASP A 232 -18.79 -13.13 -5.53
CA ASP A 232 -18.75 -13.97 -6.73
C ASP A 232 -19.65 -13.31 -7.80
N PRO A 233 -19.26 -13.26 -9.09
CA PRO A 233 -17.96 -13.65 -9.66
C PRO A 233 -16.79 -12.75 -9.25
N VAL A 234 -15.56 -13.22 -9.42
CA VAL A 234 -14.32 -12.53 -9.04
C VAL A 234 -13.52 -12.09 -10.27
N PHE A 235 -12.55 -11.20 -10.08
CA PHE A 235 -11.72 -10.70 -11.17
C PHE A 235 -10.56 -11.65 -11.47
N TYR A 236 -10.47 -12.09 -12.71
CA TYR A 236 -9.27 -12.72 -13.26
C TYR A 236 -8.51 -11.70 -14.11
N PHE A 237 -7.44 -11.11 -13.58
CA PHE A 237 -6.68 -10.11 -14.31
C PHE A 237 -5.86 -10.72 -15.44
N HIS A 238 -5.78 -10.03 -16.58
CA HIS A 238 -5.03 -10.48 -17.75
C HIS A 238 -3.52 -10.52 -17.50
N TYR A 239 -3.02 -9.72 -16.56
CA TYR A 239 -1.63 -9.74 -16.09
C TYR A 239 -1.53 -9.20 -14.67
N PHE A 240 -0.47 -9.59 -13.95
CA PHE A 240 -0.28 -9.25 -12.55
C PHE A 240 -0.32 -7.73 -12.26
N GLY A 241 0.37 -6.94 -13.08
CA GLY A 241 0.41 -5.48 -12.92
C GLY A 241 -0.97 -4.81 -13.01
N ALA A 242 -1.93 -5.37 -13.78
CA ALA A 242 -3.28 -4.84 -13.85
C ALA A 242 -4.01 -4.96 -12.52
N GLY A 243 -3.93 -6.14 -11.88
CA GLY A 243 -4.55 -6.36 -10.57
C GLY A 243 -4.03 -5.41 -9.50
N ILE A 244 -2.73 -5.13 -9.50
CA ILE A 244 -2.13 -4.13 -8.60
C ILE A 244 -2.69 -2.73 -8.89
N CYS A 245 -2.78 -2.32 -10.16
CA CYS A 245 -3.33 -1.01 -10.51
C CYS A 245 -4.80 -0.87 -10.09
N TYR A 246 -5.64 -1.89 -10.31
CA TYR A 246 -7.03 -1.86 -9.84
C TYR A 246 -7.13 -1.80 -8.31
N LEU A 247 -6.32 -2.56 -7.57
CA LEU A 247 -6.32 -2.49 -6.11
C LEU A 247 -5.93 -1.10 -5.60
N ILE A 248 -4.87 -0.51 -6.17
CA ILE A 248 -4.43 0.85 -5.82
C ILE A 248 -5.53 1.85 -6.15
N TYR A 249 -6.08 1.81 -7.37
CA TYR A 249 -7.13 2.73 -7.80
C TYR A 249 -8.35 2.66 -6.87
N ASN A 250 -8.92 1.46 -6.68
CA ASN A 250 -10.13 1.30 -5.88
C ASN A 250 -9.91 1.67 -4.41
N MET A 251 -8.77 1.28 -3.81
CA MET A 251 -8.42 1.69 -2.44
C MET A 251 -8.30 3.21 -2.32
N SER A 252 -7.56 3.83 -3.24
CA SER A 252 -7.30 5.27 -3.24
C SER A 252 -8.60 6.07 -3.42
N MET A 253 -9.44 5.63 -4.35
CA MET A 253 -10.73 6.25 -4.62
C MET A 253 -11.72 6.05 -3.47
N LEU A 254 -11.80 4.85 -2.86
CA LEU A 254 -12.65 4.60 -1.70
C LEU A 254 -12.28 5.53 -0.52
N ILE A 255 -10.98 5.68 -0.25
CA ILE A 255 -10.48 6.57 0.82
C ILE A 255 -10.80 8.03 0.51
N MET A 256 -10.42 8.52 -0.66
CA MET A 256 -10.57 9.92 -1.03
C MET A 256 -12.04 10.31 -1.18
N GLN A 257 -12.80 9.56 -1.98
CA GLN A 257 -14.21 9.83 -2.22
C GLN A 257 -15.03 9.65 -0.93
N GLY A 258 -14.69 8.68 -0.09
CA GLY A 258 -15.31 8.53 1.23
C GLY A 258 -15.05 9.74 2.13
N ASN A 259 -13.84 10.30 2.10
CA ASN A 259 -13.49 11.53 2.82
C ASN A 259 -14.25 12.75 2.27
N THR A 260 -14.30 12.94 0.95
CA THR A 260 -15.05 14.01 0.30
C THR A 260 -16.55 13.90 0.58
N PHE A 261 -17.12 12.70 0.52
CA PHE A 261 -18.53 12.48 0.85
C PHE A 261 -18.86 12.87 2.29
N ARG A 262 -17.99 12.53 3.25
CA ARG A 262 -18.15 12.96 4.65
C ARG A 262 -18.14 14.48 4.79
N LEU A 263 -17.21 15.17 4.12
CA LEU A 263 -17.17 16.63 4.09
C LEU A 263 -18.44 17.23 3.48
N LEU A 264 -18.88 16.72 2.35
CA LEU A 264 -20.11 17.19 1.70
C LEU A 264 -21.33 17.00 2.61
N ARG A 265 -21.46 15.87 3.30
CA ARG A 265 -22.55 15.65 4.25
C ARG A 265 -22.52 16.58 5.46
N GLN A 266 -21.33 17.03 5.87
CA GLN A 266 -21.17 17.90 7.02
C GLN A 266 -21.44 19.38 6.68
N TYR A 267 -21.05 19.82 5.49
CA TYR A 267 -21.05 21.25 5.12
C TYR A 267 -22.02 21.61 3.99
N ARG A 268 -22.64 20.63 3.32
CA ARG A 268 -23.61 20.82 2.24
C ARG A 268 -24.88 20.00 2.50
N GLN A 269 -25.99 20.44 1.94
CA GLN A 269 -27.22 19.66 1.88
C GLN A 269 -27.20 18.82 0.61
N LEU A 270 -27.18 17.49 0.76
CA LEU A 270 -27.26 16.55 -0.35
C LEU A 270 -28.68 16.03 -0.47
N ASP A 271 -29.20 16.00 -1.69
CA ASP A 271 -30.49 15.38 -1.97
C ASP A 271 -30.40 13.83 -1.94
N MET A 272 -31.56 13.17 -1.92
CA MET A 272 -31.63 11.70 -1.87
C MET A 272 -30.95 11.01 -3.07
N LYS A 273 -31.03 11.63 -4.25
CA LYS A 273 -30.42 11.09 -5.48
C LYS A 273 -28.89 11.16 -5.38
N GLN A 274 -28.34 12.26 -4.90
CA GLN A 274 -26.92 12.44 -4.65
C GLN A 274 -26.42 11.44 -3.61
N LEU A 275 -27.14 11.28 -2.49
CA LEU A 275 -26.79 10.29 -1.46
C LEU A 275 -26.72 8.87 -2.03
N TYR A 276 -27.70 8.48 -2.85
CA TYR A 276 -27.73 7.19 -3.53
C TYR A 276 -26.55 7.00 -4.50
N MET A 277 -26.23 8.04 -5.29
CA MET A 277 -25.10 7.99 -6.22
C MET A 277 -23.76 7.81 -5.50
N TRP A 278 -23.55 8.54 -4.40
CA TRP A 278 -22.36 8.38 -3.55
C TRP A 278 -22.27 6.99 -2.95
N ASP A 279 -23.36 6.47 -2.38
CA ASP A 279 -23.39 5.12 -1.81
C ASP A 279 -23.03 4.06 -2.85
N ARG A 280 -23.64 4.14 -4.04
CA ARG A 280 -23.37 3.23 -5.15
C ARG A 280 -21.91 3.29 -5.58
N GLN A 281 -21.35 4.49 -5.72
CA GLN A 281 -19.97 4.66 -6.15
C GLN A 281 -18.98 4.10 -5.11
N LEU A 282 -19.14 4.45 -3.83
CA LEU A 282 -18.27 3.94 -2.77
C LEU A 282 -18.37 2.42 -2.62
N SER A 283 -19.58 1.86 -2.74
CA SER A 283 -19.80 0.41 -2.73
C SER A 283 -19.06 -0.25 -3.89
N SER A 284 -19.09 0.33 -5.10
CA SER A 284 -18.40 -0.24 -6.25
C SER A 284 -16.88 -0.36 -6.05
N TYR A 285 -16.23 0.61 -5.40
CA TYR A 285 -14.81 0.50 -5.08
C TYR A 285 -14.54 -0.59 -4.05
N ALA A 286 -15.35 -0.68 -2.99
CA ALA A 286 -15.22 -1.71 -1.97
C ALA A 286 -15.45 -3.12 -2.53
N ASP A 287 -16.48 -3.29 -3.38
CA ASP A 287 -16.78 -4.52 -4.12
C ASP A 287 -15.61 -4.92 -5.02
N ALA A 288 -15.09 -3.96 -5.80
CA ALA A 288 -13.97 -4.20 -6.71
C ALA A 288 -12.71 -4.63 -5.97
N ILE A 289 -12.41 -4.03 -4.80
CA ILE A 289 -11.33 -4.49 -3.93
C ILE A 289 -11.55 -5.95 -3.56
N CYS A 290 -12.73 -6.29 -3.02
CA CYS A 290 -13.00 -7.65 -2.52
C CYS A 290 -12.96 -8.69 -3.65
N ARG A 291 -13.51 -8.38 -4.82
CA ARG A 291 -13.46 -9.23 -6.03
C ARG A 291 -12.04 -9.39 -6.60
N SER A 292 -11.11 -8.50 -6.26
CA SER A 292 -9.70 -8.58 -6.66
C SER A 292 -8.86 -9.50 -5.75
N VAL A 293 -9.25 -9.70 -4.50
CA VAL A 293 -8.44 -10.43 -3.51
C VAL A 293 -8.18 -11.88 -3.89
N PRO A 294 -9.18 -12.66 -4.37
CA PRO A 294 -8.97 -14.08 -4.70
C PRO A 294 -7.84 -14.32 -5.70
N TYR A 295 -7.75 -13.51 -6.76
CA TYR A 295 -6.65 -13.58 -7.73
C TYR A 295 -5.27 -13.42 -7.11
N ASN A 296 -5.14 -12.52 -6.12
CA ASN A 296 -3.88 -12.20 -5.46
C ASN A 296 -3.49 -13.21 -4.37
N CYS A 297 -4.43 -14.06 -3.93
CA CYS A 297 -4.17 -15.14 -3.00
C CYS A 297 -3.64 -16.42 -3.67
N ARG A 298 -3.67 -16.52 -5.00
CA ARG A 298 -3.22 -17.70 -5.73
C ARG A 298 -1.73 -17.96 -5.48
N PRO A 299 -1.28 -19.23 -5.38
CA PRO A 299 0.12 -19.55 -5.14
C PRO A 299 1.08 -18.91 -6.16
N VAL A 300 0.68 -18.87 -7.43
CA VAL A 300 1.50 -18.34 -8.55
C VAL A 300 1.81 -16.84 -8.43
N THR A 301 0.96 -16.06 -7.75
CA THR A 301 1.17 -14.60 -7.61
C THR A 301 2.13 -14.26 -6.47
N GLY A 302 2.50 -15.25 -5.63
CA GLY A 302 3.45 -15.09 -4.55
C GLY A 302 2.99 -14.16 -3.42
N TYR A 303 3.89 -13.91 -2.47
CA TYR A 303 3.57 -13.15 -1.26
C TYR A 303 3.33 -11.67 -1.47
N THR A 304 4.03 -11.06 -2.42
CA THR A 304 3.88 -9.63 -2.72
C THR A 304 2.43 -9.30 -3.11
N ALA A 305 1.81 -10.15 -3.94
CA ALA A 305 0.40 -10.01 -4.32
C ALA A 305 -0.53 -10.18 -3.11
N LYS A 306 -0.35 -11.30 -2.39
CA LYS A 306 -1.19 -11.67 -1.25
C LYS A 306 -1.20 -10.57 -0.19
N PHE A 307 -0.03 -10.16 0.28
CA PHE A 307 0.08 -9.11 1.29
C PHE A 307 -0.26 -7.72 0.74
N GLY A 308 0.05 -7.44 -0.53
CA GLY A 308 -0.35 -6.20 -1.19
C GLY A 308 -1.86 -5.99 -1.24
N SER A 309 -2.65 -7.07 -1.28
CA SER A 309 -4.12 -7.02 -1.27
C SER A 309 -4.74 -6.83 0.12
N LEU A 310 -4.01 -7.07 1.21
CA LEU A 310 -4.55 -7.03 2.58
C LEU A 310 -4.87 -5.61 3.05
N THR A 311 -4.05 -4.62 2.70
CA THR A 311 -4.32 -3.22 3.05
C THR A 311 -5.61 -2.72 2.38
N PRO A 312 -5.78 -2.84 1.04
CA PRO A 312 -7.07 -2.57 0.40
C PRO A 312 -8.25 -3.29 1.05
N LEU A 313 -8.10 -4.59 1.37
CA LEU A 313 -9.15 -5.39 1.99
C LEU A 313 -9.61 -4.80 3.34
N MET A 314 -8.68 -4.33 4.17
CA MET A 314 -9.01 -3.69 5.44
C MET A 314 -9.68 -2.32 5.27
N VAL A 315 -9.34 -1.58 4.22
CA VAL A 315 -10.05 -0.35 3.85
C VAL A 315 -11.50 -0.65 3.45
N ALA A 316 -11.72 -1.68 2.61
CA ALA A 316 -13.06 -2.13 2.23
C ALA A 316 -13.87 -2.62 3.44
N ARG A 317 -13.25 -3.37 4.34
CA ARG A 317 -13.87 -3.80 5.60
C ARG A 317 -14.37 -2.61 6.42
N LYS A 318 -13.51 -1.62 6.66
CA LYS A 318 -13.88 -0.43 7.43
C LYS A 318 -15.05 0.32 6.80
N TYR A 319 -15.10 0.37 5.47
CA TYR A 319 -16.26 0.91 4.75
C TYR A 319 -17.54 0.11 5.04
N TYR A 320 -17.50 -1.22 4.94
CA TYR A 320 -18.67 -2.06 5.22
C TYR A 320 -19.13 -1.99 6.68
N GLU A 321 -18.20 -1.90 7.63
CA GLU A 321 -18.52 -1.70 9.05
C GLU A 321 -19.27 -0.37 9.25
N MET A 322 -18.79 0.73 8.65
CA MET A 322 -19.49 2.03 8.70
C MET A 322 -20.85 2.01 8.00
N LYS A 323 -21.02 1.17 6.98
CA LYS A 323 -22.28 0.99 6.25
C LYS A 323 -23.29 0.07 6.97
N GLY A 324 -22.85 -0.72 7.95
CA GLY A 324 -23.66 -1.77 8.59
C GLY A 324 -23.78 -3.05 7.76
N ALA A 325 -22.91 -3.24 6.76
CA ALA A 325 -22.85 -4.41 5.89
C ALA A 325 -22.03 -5.52 6.57
N HIS A 326 -22.64 -6.17 7.57
CA HIS A 326 -21.95 -7.12 8.46
C HIS A 326 -21.43 -8.38 7.75
N THR A 327 -22.12 -8.86 6.71
CA THR A 327 -21.71 -10.05 5.94
C THR A 327 -20.41 -9.78 5.20
N GLU A 328 -20.32 -8.66 4.51
CA GLU A 328 -19.17 -8.21 3.73
C GLU A 328 -18.00 -7.87 4.65
N ALA A 329 -18.24 -7.13 5.74
CA ALA A 329 -17.24 -6.83 6.74
C ALA A 329 -16.67 -8.12 7.38
N GLY A 330 -17.54 -9.07 7.72
CA GLY A 330 -17.18 -10.37 8.26
C GLY A 330 -16.33 -11.18 7.28
N TRP A 331 -16.70 -11.19 5.99
CA TRP A 331 -15.92 -11.83 4.94
C TRP A 331 -14.51 -11.25 4.85
N CYS A 332 -14.37 -9.92 4.84
CA CYS A 332 -13.06 -9.28 4.79
C CYS A 332 -12.19 -9.67 5.99
N GLY A 333 -12.79 -9.74 7.19
CA GLY A 333 -12.11 -10.19 8.40
C GLY A 333 -11.64 -11.65 8.31
N LYS A 334 -12.49 -12.56 7.84
CA LYS A 334 -12.14 -13.98 7.64
C LYS A 334 -10.99 -14.13 6.65
N VAL A 335 -11.07 -13.48 5.50
CA VAL A 335 -10.01 -13.53 4.47
C VAL A 335 -8.70 -12.95 5.00
N TYR A 336 -8.74 -11.82 5.71
CA TYR A 336 -7.54 -11.21 6.30
C TYR A 336 -6.84 -12.15 7.29
N MET A 337 -7.60 -12.83 8.14
CA MET A 337 -7.06 -13.77 9.13
C MET A 337 -6.61 -15.09 8.50
N GLY A 338 -7.39 -15.66 7.57
CA GLY A 338 -7.06 -16.89 6.86
C GLY A 338 -5.86 -16.75 5.92
N ALA A 339 -5.59 -15.55 5.43
CA ALA A 339 -4.41 -15.26 4.62
C ALA A 339 -3.10 -15.29 5.44
N ARG A 340 -3.14 -15.15 6.77
CA ARG A 340 -1.96 -15.13 7.64
C ARG A 340 -1.52 -16.54 8.04
N VAL A 341 -0.21 -16.73 8.23
CA VAL A 341 0.34 -17.99 8.73
C VAL A 341 0.21 -18.03 10.26
N PRO A 342 -0.45 -19.05 10.84
CA PRO A 342 -0.54 -19.22 12.30
C PRO A 342 0.85 -19.21 12.96
N GLU A 343 0.94 -18.68 14.18
CA GLU A 343 2.17 -18.59 15.01
C GLU A 343 3.29 -17.65 14.53
N LEU A 344 3.19 -17.09 13.31
CA LEU A 344 4.15 -16.11 12.82
C LEU A 344 4.02 -14.74 13.53
N TYR A 345 2.80 -14.39 13.93
CA TYR A 345 2.41 -13.12 14.54
C TYR A 345 2.15 -13.30 16.04
N GLN A 346 2.54 -12.33 16.89
CA GLN A 346 2.25 -12.43 18.33
C GLN A 346 0.77 -12.17 18.60
N ALA A 347 0.17 -12.92 19.52
CA ALA A 347 -1.22 -12.77 19.94
C ALA A 347 -1.35 -11.85 21.17
N PRO A 348 -2.45 -11.07 21.32
CA PRO A 348 -3.56 -10.93 20.36
C PRO A 348 -3.16 -10.04 19.18
N MET A 349 -3.49 -10.49 17.96
CA MET A 349 -3.25 -9.70 16.76
C MET A 349 -4.26 -8.55 16.67
N THR A 350 -3.77 -7.32 16.53
CA THR A 350 -4.61 -6.16 16.24
C THR A 350 -4.93 -6.07 14.74
N LEU A 351 -6.18 -5.70 14.42
CA LEU A 351 -6.62 -5.39 13.07
C LEU A 351 -6.23 -3.95 12.66
N GLU A 352 -5.80 -3.13 13.62
CA GLU A 352 -5.38 -1.75 13.43
C GLU A 352 -3.93 -1.54 13.92
N PRO A 353 -2.93 -2.10 13.21
CA PRO A 353 -1.52 -2.10 13.65
C PRO A 353 -0.88 -0.70 13.70
N PHE A 354 -1.51 0.32 13.14
CA PHE A 354 -0.97 1.68 13.10
C PHE A 354 -1.53 2.61 14.16
N GLU A 355 -2.53 2.22 14.95
CA GLU A 355 -3.12 3.12 15.96
C GLU A 355 -2.12 3.49 17.07
N ASP A 356 -1.31 2.53 17.51
CA ASP A 356 -0.26 2.82 18.50
C ASP A 356 0.88 3.66 17.90
N VAL A 357 1.26 3.36 16.65
CA VAL A 357 2.25 4.18 15.91
C VAL A 357 1.79 5.62 15.80
N LYS A 358 0.53 5.88 15.44
CA LYS A 358 -0.03 7.23 15.33
C LYS A 358 0.15 8.03 16.61
N LYS A 359 -0.10 7.42 17.78
CA LYS A 359 0.07 8.07 19.08
C LYS A 359 1.53 8.45 19.33
N THR A 360 2.47 7.57 18.99
CA THR A 360 3.92 7.79 19.19
C THR A 360 4.50 8.83 18.23
N VAL A 361 4.00 8.90 17.00
CA VAL A 361 4.57 9.76 15.94
C VAL A 361 3.95 11.15 15.88
N LYS A 362 2.80 11.36 16.55
CA LYS A 362 2.08 12.62 16.54
C LYS A 362 2.99 13.77 16.99
N ASP A 363 3.02 14.83 16.20
CA ASP A 363 3.79 16.06 16.46
C ASP A 363 5.32 15.87 16.61
N ASN A 364 5.85 14.72 16.19
CA ASN A 364 7.29 14.44 16.26
C ASN A 364 7.98 14.82 14.94
N PRO A 365 8.91 15.80 14.92
CA PRO A 365 9.54 16.31 13.70
C PRO A 365 10.48 15.30 13.04
N ARG A 366 10.81 14.20 13.71
CA ARG A 366 11.65 13.12 13.16
C ARG A 366 10.95 12.33 12.06
N TYR A 367 9.62 12.32 12.02
CA TYR A 367 8.87 11.54 11.03
C TYR A 367 8.34 12.46 9.93
N ILE A 368 8.72 12.16 8.69
CA ILE A 368 8.42 12.95 7.50
C ILE A 368 7.17 12.44 6.81
#